data_AF-A0A9E5JHV8-F1
#
_entry.id   AF-A0A9E5JHV8-F1
#
_cell.length_a   1.000
_cell.length_b   1.000
_cell.length_c   1.000
_cell.angle_alpha   90.00
_cell.angle_beta   90.00
_cell.angle_gamma   90.00
#
_symmetry.space_group_name_H-M   'P 1'
#
loop_
_entity.id
_entity.type
_entity.pdbx_description
1 polymer ?
#
loop_
_entity_poly.entity_id
_entity_poly.type
_entity_poly.pdbx_seq_one_letter_code
_entity_poly.pdbx_strand_id
1 'polypeptide(L)' 'MRLVVARCSVNYAGRLESTLPEANRLIMVKADGCVAIHADGGAYKPLNWMNAPNEIREFPDRWEITNPKGERLT' A
#
# COMPACT_ATOMS: atom_id res chain seq x y z
N MET A 1 8.45 3.98 -11.69
CA MET A 1 8.76 3.74 -10.26
C MET A 1 8.46 5.02 -9.50
N ARG A 2 7.67 4.95 -8.43
CA ARG A 2 7.41 6.08 -7.52
C ARG A 2 7.63 5.60 -6.09
N LEU A 3 8.38 6.39 -5.33
CA LEU A 3 8.63 6.16 -3.91
C LEU A 3 8.01 7.31 -3.14
N VAL A 4 7.20 6.99 -2.13
CA VAL A 4 6.59 7.98 -1.24
C VAL A 4 6.93 7.61 0.18
N VAL A 5 7.52 8.56 0.91
CA VAL A 5 7.69 8.45 2.36
C VAL A 5 6.59 9.28 3.00
N ALA A 6 5.74 8.64 3.78
CA ALA A 6 4.61 9.29 4.42
C ALA A 6 4.40 8.74 5.82
N ARG A 7 3.86 9.58 6.70
CA ARG A 7 3.29 9.13 7.96
C ARG A 7 1.82 8.79 7.71
N CYS A 8 1.49 7.51 7.74
CA CYS A 8 0.15 7.05 7.41
C CYS A 8 -0.20 5.75 8.14
N SER A 9 -1.50 5.54 8.32
CA SER A 9 -2.09 4.21 8.54
C SER A 9 -2.39 3.55 7.21
N VAL A 10 -2.51 2.23 7.19
CA VAL A 10 -2.93 1.48 6.00
C VAL A 10 -4.00 0.47 6.37
N ASN A 11 -5.08 0.41 5.60
CA ASN A 11 -6.07 -0.65 5.69
C ASN A 11 -6.08 -1.45 4.41
N TYR A 12 -6.00 -2.77 4.53
CA TYR A 12 -6.18 -3.71 3.43
C TYR A 12 -7.43 -4.55 3.68
N ALA A 13 -8.30 -4.59 2.68
CA ALA A 13 -9.51 -5.40 2.63
C ALA A 13 -9.46 -6.26 1.36
N GLY A 14 -9.33 -7.58 1.52
CA GLY A 14 -9.26 -8.51 0.41
C GLY A 14 -9.54 -9.93 0.87
N ARG A 15 -8.68 -10.89 0.49
CA ARG A 15 -8.80 -12.27 0.98
C ARG A 15 -8.68 -12.38 2.51
N LEU A 16 -7.90 -11.46 3.10
CA LEU A 16 -7.78 -11.25 4.53
C LEU A 16 -8.01 -9.76 4.80
N GLU A 17 -8.21 -9.41 6.07
CA GLU A 17 -8.25 -8.03 6.52
C GLU A 17 -7.00 -7.74 7.35
N SER A 18 -6.41 -6.56 7.16
CA SER A 18 -5.28 -6.12 7.98
C SER A 18 -5.24 -4.62 8.09
N THR A 19 -4.89 -4.12 9.28
CA THR A 19 -4.67 -2.70 9.54
C THR A 19 -3.25 -2.50 10.04
N LEU A 20 -2.54 -1.54 9.45
CA LEU A 20 -1.28 -1.01 9.95
C LEU A 20 -1.57 0.33 10.64
N PRO A 21 -1.22 0.49 11.92
CA PRO A 21 -1.38 1.78 12.60
C PRO A 21 -0.45 2.83 11.99
N GLU A 22 -0.77 4.09 12.27
CA GLU A 22 -0.01 5.24 11.80
C GLU A 22 1.47 5.12 12.18
N ALA A 23 2.34 5.17 11.17
CA ALA A 23 3.79 5.28 11.34
C ALA A 23 4.42 5.85 10.07
N ASN A 24 5.73 6.13 10.10
CA ASN A 24 6.48 6.41 8.88
C ASN A 24 6.57 5.14 8.03
N ARG A 25 6.11 5.23 6.78
CA ARG A 25 6.10 4.15 5.80
C ARG A 25 6.80 4.59 4.53
N LEU A 26 7.54 3.65 3.93
CA LEU A 26 7.92 3.75 2.52
C LEU A 26 6.87 3.01 1.70
N ILE A 27 6.18 3.75 0.84
CA ILE A 27 5.22 3.25 -0.15
C ILE A 27 5.96 3.18 -1.48
N MET A 28 6.12 1.97 -2.01
CA MET A 28 6.78 1.72 -3.29
C MET A 28 5.74 1.34 -4.33
N VAL A 29 5.63 2.14 -5.39
CA VAL A 29 4.82 1.86 -6.58
C VAL A 29 5.74 1.49 -7.73
N LYS A 30 5.71 0.22 -8.11
CA LYS A 30 6.53 -0.34 -9.19
C LYS A 30 5.93 -0.02 -10.56
N ALA A 31 6.73 -0.19 -11.61
CA ALA A 31 6.33 0.13 -12.99
C ALA A 31 5.20 -0.76 -13.52
N ASP A 32 5.06 -1.97 -12.99
CA ASP A 32 3.98 -2.91 -13.30
C ASP A 32 2.67 -2.61 -12.53
N GLY A 33 2.68 -1.64 -11.62
CA GLY A 33 1.56 -1.31 -10.75
C GLY A 33 1.55 -2.07 -9.43
N CYS A 34 2.53 -2.93 -9.14
CA CYS A 34 2.67 -3.53 -7.81
C CYS A 34 2.93 -2.44 -6.76
N VAL A 35 2.21 -2.52 -5.63
CA VAL A 35 2.37 -1.60 -4.49
C VAL A 35 2.85 -2.37 -3.27
N ALA A 36 3.87 -1.85 -2.58
CA ALA A 36 4.41 -2.44 -1.37
C ALA A 36 4.60 -1.38 -0.27
N ILE A 37 4.19 -1.71 0.95
CA ILE A 37 4.28 -0.86 2.14
C ILE A 37 5.38 -1.39 3.06
N HIS A 38 6.41 -0.60 3.28
CA HIS A 38 7.55 -0.96 4.14
C HIS A 38 7.53 -0.17 5.45
N ALA A 39 8.06 -0.79 6.50
CA ALA A 39 8.40 -0.12 7.75
C ALA A 39 9.78 0.53 7.67
N ASP A 40 9.99 1.57 8.49
CA ASP A 40 11.29 2.23 8.68
C ASP A 40 12.32 1.31 9.40
N GLY A 41 11.87 0.28 10.11
CA GLY A 41 12.75 -0.69 10.76
C GLY A 41 12.07 -2.01 11.10
N GLY A 42 12.88 -3.02 11.45
CA GLY A 42 12.41 -4.32 11.98
C GLY A 42 11.81 -5.29 10.95
N ALA A 43 11.59 -4.87 9.70
CA ALA A 43 11.04 -5.72 8.65
C ALA A 43 11.78 -5.53 7.32
N TYR A 44 12.55 -6.56 6.91
CA TYR A 44 13.21 -6.56 5.59
C TYR A 44 12.23 -6.82 4.43
N LYS A 45 11.07 -7.42 4.73
CA LYS A 45 9.96 -7.62 3.80
C LYS A 45 8.93 -6.50 3.94
N PRO A 46 8.12 -6.21 2.90
CA PRO A 46 6.96 -5.34 3.05
C PRO A 46 6.03 -5.85 4.16
N LEU A 47 5.42 -4.93 4.90
CA LEU A 47 4.36 -5.25 5.85
C LEU A 47 3.05 -5.60 5.15
N ASN A 48 2.80 -4.99 3.99
CA ASN A 48 1.64 -5.25 3.15
C ASN A 48 2.01 -5.01 1.68
N TRP A 49 1.39 -5.73 0.76
CA TRP A 49 1.61 -5.54 -0.67
C TRP A 49 0.40 -5.99 -1.49
N MET A 50 0.21 -5.34 -2.65
CA MET A 50 -0.74 -5.77 -3.67
C MET A 50 0.01 -6.01 -4.98
N ASN A 51 -0.15 -7.22 -5.53
CA ASN A 51 0.39 -7.58 -6.83
C ASN A 51 -0.36 -6.85 -7.95
N ALA A 52 0.35 -6.54 -9.04
CA ALA A 52 -0.24 -6.01 -10.24
C ALA A 52 -1.30 -6.95 -10.86
N PRO A 53 -2.24 -6.41 -11.65
CA PRO A 53 -2.45 -5.00 -11.94
C PRO A 53 -3.24 -4.30 -10.82
N ASN A 54 -2.89 -3.04 -10.53
CA ASN A 54 -3.62 -2.20 -9.60
C ASN A 54 -3.99 -0.86 -10.27
N GLU A 55 -5.17 -0.35 -9.95
CA GLU A 55 -5.56 1.03 -10.20
C GLU A 55 -5.27 1.85 -8.93
N ILE A 56 -4.67 3.03 -9.08
CA ILE A 56 -4.36 3.93 -7.97
C ILE A 56 -5.16 5.21 -8.17
N ARG A 57 -5.96 5.58 -7.17
CA ARG A 57 -6.68 6.85 -7.10
C ARG A 57 -6.15 7.66 -5.94
N GLU A 58 -5.72 8.89 -6.23
CA GLU A 58 -5.18 9.81 -5.24
C GLU A 58 -6.26 10.83 -4.87
N PHE A 59 -6.58 10.91 -3.59
CA PHE A 59 -7.42 11.95 -2.99
C PHE A 59 -6.55 12.89 -2.17
N PRO A 60 -7.04 14.09 -1.80
CA PRO A 60 -6.27 15.02 -0.97
C PRO A 60 -5.83 14.45 0.39
N ASP A 61 -6.60 13.51 0.94
CA ASP A 61 -6.44 12.95 2.28
C ASP A 61 -5.94 11.49 2.31
N ARG A 62 -6.05 10.75 1.19
CA ARG A 62 -5.72 9.32 1.14
C ARG A 62 -5.45 8.83 -0.26
N TRP A 63 -4.87 7.64 -0.35
CA TRP A 63 -4.84 6.87 -1.60
C TRP A 63 -5.84 5.74 -1.53
N GLU A 64 -6.33 5.31 -2.69
CA GLU A 64 -7.09 4.09 -2.82
C GLU A 64 -6.49 3.26 -3.95
N ILE A 65 -6.08 2.05 -3.61
CA ILE A 65 -5.47 1.10 -4.53
C ILE A 65 -6.42 -0.08 -4.64
N THR A 66 -6.85 -0.41 -5.85
CA THR A 66 -7.79 -1.52 -6.11
C THR A 66 -7.25 -2.45 -7.17
N ASN A 67 -7.58 -3.74 -7.08
CA ASN A 67 -7.25 -4.74 -8.10
C ASN A 67 -8.51 -5.38 -8.71
N PRO A 68 -8.39 -6.12 -9.84
CA PRO A 68 -9.53 -6.78 -10.49
C PRO A 68 -10.24 -7.85 -9.64
N LYS A 69 -9.63 -8.28 -8.53
CA LYS A 69 -10.24 -9.23 -7.59
C LYS A 69 -11.13 -8.54 -6.55
N GLY A 70 -11.25 -7.21 -6.62
CA GLY A 70 -12.03 -6.41 -5.66
C GLY A 70 -11.31 -6.16 -4.34
N GLU A 71 -10.01 -6.46 -4.24
CA GLU A 71 -9.22 -6.13 -3.06
C GLU A 71 -8.87 -4.64 -3.07
N ARG A 72 -8.79 -4.04 -1.88
CA ARG A 72 -8.54 -2.62 -1.68
C ARG A 72 -7.48 -2.38 -0.62
N LEU A 73 -6.55 -1.47 -0.90
CA LEU A 73 -5.60 -0.90 0.05
C LEU A 73 -5.78 0.62 0.12
N THR A 74 -5.99 1.16 1.31
CA THR A 74 -6.19 2.60 1.56
C THR A 74 -5.23 3.12 2.61
#